data_AF-A0AAV8ZZ17-F1
#
_entry.id   AF-A0AAV8ZZ17-F1
#
_cell.length_a   1.000
_cell.length_b   1.000
_cell.length_c   1.000
_cell.angle_alpha   90.00
_cell.angle_beta   90.00
_cell.angle_gamma   90.00
#
_symmetry.space_group_name_H-M   'P 1'
#
loop_
_entity.id
_entity.type
_entity.pdbx_description
1 polymer ?
#
loop_
_entity_poly.entity_id
_entity_poly.type
_entity_poly.pdbx_seq_one_letter_code
_entity_poly.pdbx_strand_id
1 'polypeptide(L)'
;MDEVFAQSKRLFDLRLEEKMRLLRNDKHRGYTPMFDQTLDPDNQLNGDYKEGYYIGVEVSDDDPRSRKPLCGPNVLPSEGDSFH
;
A
#
# COMPACT_ATOMS: atom_id res chain seq x y z
N MET A 1 -4.17 -1.86 19.15
CA MET A 1 -4.48 -2.80 18.04
C MET A 1 -5.78 -2.41 17.36
N ASP A 2 -6.87 -2.20 18.10
CA ASP A 2 -8.18 -1.84 17.52
C ASP A 2 -8.16 -0.61 16.62
N GLU A 3 -7.40 0.42 17.01
CA GLU A 3 -7.25 1.62 16.19
C GLU A 3 -6.60 1.33 14.84
N VAL A 4 -5.58 0.46 14.79
CA VAL A 4 -4.94 0.05 13.53
C VAL A 4 -5.95 -0.64 12.63
N PHE A 5 -6.75 -1.57 13.15
CA PHE A 5 -7.79 -2.22 12.37
C PHE A 5 -8.88 -1.26 11.91
N ALA A 6 -9.26 -0.28 12.74
CA ALA A 6 -10.23 0.74 12.38
C ALA A 6 -9.72 1.68 11.27
N GLN A 7 -8.42 2.01 11.26
CA GLN A 7 -7.80 2.80 10.19
C GLN A 7 -7.64 1.98 8.91
N SER A 8 -7.20 0.71 9.02
CA SER A 8 -7.15 -0.21 7.88
C SER A 8 -8.51 -0.39 7.23
N LYS A 9 -9.57 -0.57 8.04
CA LYS A 9 -10.94 -0.66 7.54
C LYS A 9 -11.33 0.62 6.77
N ARG A 10 -11.07 1.79 7.34
CA ARG A 10 -11.34 3.07 6.67
C ARG A 10 -10.62 3.17 5.32
N LEU A 11 -9.34 2.81 5.27
CA LEU A 11 -8.55 2.81 4.04
C LEU A 11 -9.14 1.87 2.97
N PHE A 12 -9.46 0.63 3.33
CA PHE A 12 -9.95 -0.35 2.36
C PHE A 12 -11.41 -0.14 1.94
N ASP A 13 -12.21 0.56 2.77
CA ASP A 13 -13.57 0.99 2.44
C ASP A 13 -13.59 2.17 1.44
N LEU A 14 -12.46 2.87 1.20
CA LEU A 14 -12.37 3.94 0.19
C LEU A 14 -12.69 3.43 -1.22
N ARG A 15 -13.11 4.36 -2.10
CA ARG A 15 -13.34 4.02 -3.51
C ARG A 15 -12.04 3.59 -4.18
N LEU A 16 -12.15 2.73 -5.19
CA LEU A 16 -10.97 2.20 -5.87
C LEU A 16 -10.10 3.32 -6.43
N GLU A 17 -10.69 4.38 -6.99
CA GLU A 17 -9.98 5.53 -7.54
C GLU A 17 -9.11 6.22 -6.48
N GLU A 18 -9.59 6.31 -5.24
CA GLU A 18 -8.85 6.90 -4.12
C GLU A 18 -7.71 5.98 -3.68
N LYS A 19 -7.97 4.67 -3.54
CA LYS A 19 -6.93 3.68 -3.22
C LYS A 19 -5.83 3.64 -4.29
N MET A 20 -6.19 3.78 -5.56
CA MET A 20 -5.24 3.81 -6.68
C MET A 20 -4.34 5.05 -6.69
N ARG A 21 -4.69 6.15 -6.00
CA ARG A 21 -3.79 7.31 -5.81
C ARG A 21 -2.63 7.00 -4.87
N LEU A 22 -2.77 5.93 -4.07
CA LEU A 22 -1.79 5.48 -3.10
C LEU A 22 -0.96 4.30 -3.65
N LEU A 23 -0.95 4.07 -4.97
CA LEU A 23 -0.36 2.87 -5.58
C LEU A 23 1.08 2.61 -5.11
N ARG A 24 1.38 1.32 -4.90
CA ARG A 24 2.68 0.84 -4.45
C ARG A 24 3.81 1.37 -5.34
N ASN A 25 4.77 2.09 -4.73
CA ASN A 25 5.95 2.58 -5.42
C ASN A 25 7.06 1.52 -5.57
N ASP A 26 8.18 1.89 -6.20
CA ASP A 26 9.38 1.07 -6.39
C ASP A 26 10.02 0.61 -5.05
N LYS A 27 9.85 1.40 -3.99
CA LYS A 27 10.25 1.05 -2.61
C LYS A 27 9.25 0.15 -1.90
N HIS A 28 8.22 -0.35 -2.59
CA HIS A 28 7.16 -1.20 -2.04
C HIS A 28 6.41 -0.53 -0.89
N ARG A 29 6.06 0.76 -1.04
CA ARG A 29 5.20 1.50 -0.11
C ARG A 29 3.90 1.89 -0.79
N GLY A 30 2.79 1.71 -0.10
CA GLY A 30 1.46 2.04 -0.59
C GLY A 30 0.59 0.84 -0.95
N TYR A 31 -0.48 1.10 -1.69
CA TYR A 31 -1.59 0.21 -2.02
C TYR A 31 -1.26 -0.78 -3.13
N THR A 32 -1.69 -2.02 -2.97
CA THR A 32 -1.69 -3.04 -4.02
C THR A 32 -3.12 -3.47 -4.32
N PRO A 33 -3.58 -3.34 -5.57
CA PRO A 33 -4.92 -3.75 -5.96
C PRO A 33 -5.09 -5.27 -5.87
N MET A 34 -6.35 -5.69 -5.94
CA MET A 34 -6.69 -7.11 -6.09
C MET A 34 -5.93 -7.68 -7.30
N PHE A 35 -5.44 -8.92 -7.19
CA PHE A 35 -4.71 -9.61 -8.25
C PHE A 35 -3.28 -9.12 -8.55
N ASP A 36 -2.78 -8.11 -7.83
CA ASP A 36 -1.43 -7.55 -8.08
C ASP A 36 -0.28 -8.53 -7.80
N GLN A 37 -0.49 -9.48 -6.89
CA GLN A 37 0.55 -10.43 -6.47
C GLN A 37 0.33 -11.81 -7.09
N THR A 38 1.36 -12.30 -7.79
CA THR A 38 1.47 -13.69 -8.29
C THR A 38 2.77 -14.30 -7.74
N LEU A 39 2.64 -15.26 -6.83
CA LEU A 39 3.73 -15.99 -6.17
C LEU A 39 4.03 -17.34 -6.85
N ASP A 40 3.03 -17.94 -7.48
CA ASP A 40 3.12 -19.23 -8.16
C ASP A 40 2.43 -19.12 -9.54
N PRO A 41 3.16 -18.65 -10.57
CA PRO A 41 2.61 -18.42 -11.91
C PRO A 41 2.04 -19.68 -12.57
N ASP A 42 2.49 -20.86 -12.15
CA ASP A 42 2.05 -22.14 -12.73
C ASP A 42 0.67 -22.55 -12.20
N ASN A 43 0.32 -22.14 -10.97
CA ASN A 43 -0.92 -22.53 -10.30
C ASN A 43 -1.89 -21.37 -10.05
N GLN A 44 -1.46 -20.11 -10.21
CA GLN A 44 -2.30 -18.94 -10.00
C GLN A 44 -2.82 -18.36 -11.32
N LEU A 45 -4.12 -18.50 -11.55
CA LEU A 45 -4.77 -18.01 -12.77
C LEU A 45 -4.85 -16.48 -12.85
N ASN A 46 -5.19 -15.84 -11.73
CA ASN A 46 -5.45 -14.40 -11.67
C ASN A 46 -4.56 -13.67 -10.65
N GLY A 47 -3.65 -14.35 -9.95
CA GLY A 47 -2.98 -13.81 -8.76
C GLY A 47 -3.84 -13.88 -7.49
N ASP A 48 -3.43 -13.18 -6.43
CA ASP A 48 -4.07 -13.28 -5.12
C ASP A 48 -5.39 -12.50 -5.03
N TYR A 49 -6.41 -13.14 -4.43
CA TYR A 49 -7.71 -12.55 -4.11
C TYR A 49 -7.66 -11.68 -2.85
N LYS A 50 -6.71 -10.76 -2.79
CA LYS A 50 -6.55 -9.80 -1.70
C LYS A 50 -6.08 -8.47 -2.24
N GLU A 51 -6.50 -7.40 -1.59
CA GLU A 51 -5.81 -6.12 -1.67
C GLU A 51 -4.85 -5.96 -0.49
N GLY A 52 -3.94 -4.98 -0.58
CA GLY A 52 -2.90 -4.81 0.43
C GLY A 52 -2.42 -3.38 0.54
N TYR A 53 -1.76 -3.08 1.66
CA TYR A 53 -1.11 -1.80 1.88
C TYR A 53 0.21 -2.02 2.61
N TYR A 54 1.31 -1.54 2.03
CA TYR A 54 2.65 -1.75 2.56
C TYR A 54 3.15 -0.48 3.24
N ILE A 55 3.40 -0.60 4.54
CA ILE A 55 4.06 0.42 5.37
C ILE A 55 5.38 -0.18 5.86
N GLY A 56 6.45 0.61 5.80
CA GLY A 56 7.74 0.24 6.37
C GLY A 56 8.30 1.34 7.27
N VAL A 57 9.57 1.19 7.63
CA VAL A 57 10.27 2.21 8.41
C VAL A 57 10.27 3.53 7.64
N GLU A 58 9.84 4.60 8.30
CA GLU A 58 9.84 5.96 7.76
C GLU A 58 11.29 6.42 7.57
N VAL A 59 11.67 6.69 6.33
CA VAL A 59 13.00 7.17 5.96
C VAL A 59 12.81 8.32 4.98
N SER A 60 13.19 9.54 5.38
CA SER A 60 13.17 10.70 4.48
C SER A 60 14.02 10.45 3.23
N ASP A 61 13.64 11.06 2.11
CA ASP A 61 14.39 10.99 0.86
C ASP A 61 15.83 11.53 1.01
N ASP A 62 16.03 12.51 1.89
CA ASP A 62 17.34 13.10 2.17
C ASP A 62 18.28 12.17 2.95
N ASP A 63 17.74 11.10 3.56
CA ASP A 63 18.53 10.16 4.32
C ASP A 63 19.29 9.21 3.38
N PRO A 64 20.61 9.01 3.52
CA PRO A 64 21.37 8.07 2.68
C PRO A 64 20.80 6.65 2.63
N ARG A 65 20.04 6.23 3.65
CA ARG A 65 19.35 4.94 3.70
C ARG A 65 18.23 4.82 2.68
N SER A 66 17.63 5.92 2.21
CA SER A 66 16.57 5.93 1.17
C SER A 66 17.05 5.30 -0.15
N ARG A 67 18.37 5.29 -0.39
CA ARG A 67 18.98 4.66 -1.57
C ARG A 67 18.92 3.13 -1.54
N LYS A 68 18.74 2.53 -0.37
CA LYS A 68 18.63 1.07 -0.25
C LYS A 68 17.28 0.58 -0.81
N PRO A 69 17.22 -0.65 -1.34
CA PRO A 69 15.93 -1.28 -1.67
C PRO A 69 15.02 -1.28 -0.44
N LEU A 70 13.72 -1.08 -0.67
CA LEU A 70 12.70 -1.10 0.39
C LEU A 70 12.87 -0.04 1.48
N CYS A 71 13.68 1.01 1.26
CA CYS A 71 13.81 2.16 2.17
C CYS A 71 13.40 3.44 1.45
N GLY A 72 12.60 4.28 2.09
CA GLY A 72 12.04 5.52 1.55
C GLY A 72 10.80 5.96 2.33
N PRO A 73 10.23 7.13 2.00
CA PRO A 73 9.06 7.66 2.68
C PRO A 73 7.85 6.75 2.45
N ASN A 74 6.97 6.64 3.45
CA ASN A 74 5.71 5.92 3.27
C ASN A 74 4.76 6.76 2.40
N VAL A 75 4.05 6.08 1.49
CA VAL A 75 2.85 6.65 0.88
C VAL A 75 1.76 6.59 1.95
N LEU A 76 1.10 7.71 2.27
CA LEU A 76 0.06 7.78 3.29
C LEU A 76 -1.23 8.37 2.69
N PRO A 77 -2.42 7.90 3.12
CA PRO A 77 -3.68 8.53 2.75
C PRO A 77 -3.72 9.98 3.27
N SER A 78 -4.39 10.86 2.52
CA SER A 78 -4.54 12.27 2.93
C SER A 78 -5.65 12.37 3.98
N GLU A 79 -5.53 13.31 4.93
CA GLU A 79 -6.60 13.52 5.95
C GLU A 79 -7.96 13.89 5.35
N GLY A 80 -8.01 14.27 4.07
CA GLY A 80 -9.21 14.62 3.31
C GLY A 80 -9.75 13.53 2.39
N ASP A 81 -9.26 12.29 2.46
CA ASP A 81 -9.87 11.15 1.75
C ASP A 81 -11.18 10.76 2.48
N SER A 82 -12.18 11.65 2.37
CA SER A 82 -13.48 11.54 3.00
C SER A 82 -14.49 10.90 2.04
N PHE A 83 -15.15 9.86 2.53
CA PHE A 83 -16.29 9.20 1.90
C PHE A 83 -17.35 10.23 1.46
N HIS A 84 -17.47 10.45 0.15
CA HIS A 84 -18.59 11.17 -0.47
C HIS A 84 -19.60 10.19 -1.06
#